data_AF-A0A235ACK2-F1
#
_entry.id   AF-A0A235ACK2-F1
#
_cell.length_a   1.000
_cell.length_b   1.000
_cell.length_c   1.000
_cell.angle_alpha   90.00
_cell.angle_beta   90.00
_cell.angle_gamma   90.00
#
_symmetry.space_group_name_H-M   'P 1'
#
loop_
_entity.id
_entity.type
_entity.pdbx_description
1 polymer ?
#
loop_
_entity_poly.entity_id
_entity_poly.type
_entity_poly.pdbx_seq_one_letter_code
_entity_poly.pdbx_strand_id
1 'polypeptide(L)'
;MNWLLNINILSGPAVVATCIAAALAFVLLVVLRPSNRWLRRRWTLTAATAAVAAGLIGMGLTWLLADHYNLFGVVLTADSRMWIALGFAAIGVALVSLWRPTWRRAVAAPLAIVLFALTAAMGVNIAFGQYPTVRLALGMPAFGSADLPSLGSGADRPTIADWTAPDGMPSTGEVGTVTIPATASGFTARPAVIYRPPAALTENPPLLPVLIVLSGQPGQPQDPLIAAHLQQSLDAYAAAHDGLAPIVVSPDQLGSPDANPMCIDSPLGKSATYLTVDVPTWIKANLPVLDAPDFWGIGGLSQGGTCSIQLGSAHPELFSAILDASGEEFPSLGDEATTIAQGFGGDRAAYEAAKPAAIMAAHAPYRNMTAVFGVGSNDAGFLPGVQRIYQAAQAAGMDATYVEAQGSAHDAASWTYIFQQGLEIIADHWGLGR
;
A
#
# COMPACT_ATOMS: atom_id res chain seq x y z
N MET A 1 -22.93 13.78 9.42
CA MET A 1 -22.59 12.87 8.30
C MET A 1 -21.11 12.45 8.30
N ASN A 2 -20.15 13.33 8.61
CA ASN A 2 -18.71 13.00 8.60
C ASN A 2 -18.31 11.83 9.51
N TRP A 3 -18.98 11.64 10.65
CA TRP A 3 -18.65 10.55 11.58
C TRP A 3 -18.89 9.15 10.98
N LEU A 4 -19.94 8.97 10.15
CA LEU A 4 -20.22 7.69 9.47
C LEU A 4 -19.15 7.36 8.43
N LEU A 5 -18.68 8.38 7.70
CA LEU A 5 -17.64 8.23 6.69
C LEU A 5 -16.28 7.87 7.32
N ASN A 6 -16.02 8.32 8.54
CA ASN A 6 -14.76 8.06 9.23
C ASN A 6 -14.79 6.78 10.09
N ILE A 7 -15.85 5.97 9.99
CA ILE A 7 -15.89 4.67 10.68
C ILE A 7 -14.77 3.79 10.12
N ASN A 8 -13.93 3.27 11.02
CA ASN A 8 -12.89 2.30 10.71
C ASN A 8 -13.53 0.94 10.37
N ILE A 9 -13.12 0.35 9.24
CA ILE A 9 -13.61 -0.95 8.75
C ILE A 9 -12.51 -2.02 8.71
N LEU A 10 -11.38 -1.76 9.37
CA LEU A 10 -10.31 -2.74 9.62
C LEU A 10 -10.34 -3.26 11.06
N SER A 11 -10.81 -2.46 12.01
CA SER A 11 -10.87 -2.81 13.42
C SER A 11 -11.98 -2.06 14.16
N GLY A 12 -12.17 -2.42 15.44
CA GLY A 12 -13.07 -1.71 16.35
C GLY A 12 -14.53 -2.15 16.30
N PRO A 13 -15.43 -1.39 16.95
CA PRO A 13 -16.81 -1.83 17.22
C PRO A 13 -17.63 -2.10 15.96
N ALA A 14 -17.38 -1.37 14.87
CA ALA A 14 -18.12 -1.54 13.61
C ALA A 14 -17.84 -2.89 12.95
N VAL A 15 -16.57 -3.32 12.94
CA VAL A 15 -16.16 -4.65 12.44
C VAL A 15 -16.78 -5.74 13.30
N VAL A 16 -16.65 -5.64 14.63
CA VAL A 16 -17.23 -6.61 15.57
C VAL A 16 -18.75 -6.70 15.41
N ALA A 17 -19.45 -5.57 15.34
CA ALA A 17 -20.89 -5.53 15.14
C ALA A 17 -21.32 -6.17 13.81
N THR A 18 -20.58 -5.93 12.73
CA THR A 18 -20.83 -6.53 11.41
C THR A 18 -20.67 -8.05 11.45
N CYS A 19 -19.58 -8.54 12.05
CA CYS A 19 -19.34 -9.97 12.22
C CYS A 19 -20.43 -10.63 13.08
N ILE A 20 -20.84 -10.00 14.19
CA ILE A 20 -21.94 -10.51 15.04
C ILE A 20 -23.25 -10.54 14.27
N ALA A 21 -23.58 -9.47 13.54
CA ALA A 21 -24.80 -9.40 12.74
C ALA A 21 -24.83 -10.50 11.67
N ALA A 22 -23.71 -10.73 10.98
CA ALA A 22 -23.57 -11.81 10.01
C ALA A 22 -23.71 -13.18 10.68
N ALA A 23 -23.02 -13.43 11.80
CA ALA A 23 -23.14 -14.69 12.53
C ALA A 23 -24.57 -14.96 12.99
N LEU A 24 -25.25 -13.96 13.55
CA LEU A 24 -26.65 -14.07 13.98
C LEU A 24 -27.58 -14.32 12.79
N ALA A 25 -27.41 -13.59 11.69
CA ALA A 25 -28.19 -13.81 10.47
C ALA A 25 -28.01 -15.25 9.95
N PHE A 26 -26.77 -15.75 9.91
CA PHE A 26 -26.47 -17.12 9.50
C PHE A 26 -27.15 -18.15 10.41
N VAL A 27 -27.01 -18.01 11.74
CA VAL A 27 -27.65 -18.91 12.71
C VAL A 27 -29.18 -18.88 12.57
N LEU A 28 -29.79 -17.70 12.43
CA LEU A 28 -31.23 -17.56 12.22
C LEU A 28 -31.68 -18.22 10.92
N LEU A 29 -30.88 -18.12 9.85
CA LEU A 29 -31.16 -18.82 8.59
C LEU A 29 -31.10 -20.34 8.78
N VAL A 30 -30.13 -20.87 9.51
CA VAL A 30 -30.00 -22.33 9.72
C VAL A 30 -31.08 -22.86 10.67
N VAL A 31 -31.33 -22.20 11.81
CA VAL A 31 -32.24 -22.69 12.85
C VAL A 31 -33.71 -22.52 12.47
N LEU A 32 -34.07 -21.37 11.86
CA LEU A 32 -35.43 -21.09 11.45
C LEU A 32 -35.67 -21.61 10.04
N ARG A 33 -36.59 -22.56 9.90
CA ARG A 33 -37.00 -23.08 8.59
C ARG A 33 -37.63 -21.99 7.71
N PRO A 34 -37.40 -21.98 6.38
CA PRO A 34 -37.93 -20.95 5.47
C PRO A 34 -39.46 -20.82 5.48
N SER A 35 -40.15 -21.95 5.67
CA SER A 35 -41.60 -22.04 5.80
C SER A 35 -42.02 -23.33 6.51
N ASN A 36 -43.29 -23.42 6.91
CA ASN A 36 -43.86 -24.62 7.52
C ASN A 36 -43.89 -25.84 6.58
N ARG A 37 -43.61 -25.65 5.27
CA ARG A 37 -43.51 -26.74 4.28
C ARG A 37 -42.24 -27.58 4.46
N TRP A 38 -41.28 -27.10 5.24
CA TRP A 38 -40.04 -27.80 5.54
C TRP A 38 -40.11 -28.58 6.86
N LEU A 39 -39.65 -29.83 6.82
CA LEU A 39 -39.27 -30.58 8.01
C LEU A 39 -37.94 -30.04 8.53
N ARG A 40 -37.81 -29.83 9.86
CA ARG A 40 -36.59 -29.25 10.47
C ARG A 40 -35.33 -30.02 10.06
N ARG A 41 -35.33 -31.36 10.19
CA ARG A 41 -34.18 -32.21 9.81
C ARG A 41 -33.79 -32.09 8.33
N ARG A 42 -34.79 -32.04 7.43
CA ARG A 42 -34.52 -31.88 5.99
C ARG A 42 -33.93 -30.50 5.70
N TRP A 43 -34.47 -29.46 6.34
CA TRP A 43 -33.95 -28.10 6.20
C TRP A 43 -32.50 -27.99 6.69
N THR A 44 -32.19 -28.49 7.89
CA THR A 44 -30.82 -28.40 8.44
C THR A 44 -29.81 -29.16 7.58
N LEU A 45 -30.18 -30.32 7.03
CA LEU A 45 -29.35 -31.05 6.08
C LEU A 45 -29.15 -30.26 4.79
N THR A 46 -30.22 -29.71 4.20
CA THR A 46 -30.13 -28.89 2.99
C THR A 46 -29.26 -27.66 3.20
N ALA A 47 -29.41 -26.95 4.33
CA ALA A 47 -28.59 -25.80 4.67
C ALA A 47 -27.11 -26.19 4.84
N ALA A 48 -26.82 -27.29 5.55
CA ALA A 48 -25.46 -27.79 5.71
C ALA A 48 -24.82 -28.18 4.36
N THR A 49 -25.54 -28.90 3.51
CA THR A 49 -25.06 -29.27 2.18
C THR A 49 -24.82 -28.04 1.31
N ALA A 50 -25.72 -27.04 1.35
CA ALA A 50 -25.55 -25.79 0.62
C ALA A 50 -24.35 -24.99 1.11
N ALA A 51 -24.14 -24.91 2.42
CA ALA A 51 -22.97 -24.25 3.02
C ALA A 51 -21.67 -24.89 2.56
N VAL A 52 -21.57 -26.22 2.66
CA VAL A 52 -20.36 -26.97 2.23
C VAL A 52 -20.13 -26.82 0.74
N ALA A 53 -21.15 -27.03 -0.09
CA ALA A 53 -21.01 -26.93 -1.55
C ALA A 53 -20.61 -25.52 -1.98
N ALA A 54 -21.25 -24.47 -1.46
CA ALA A 54 -20.92 -23.10 -1.80
C ALA A 54 -19.54 -22.68 -1.26
N GLY A 55 -19.18 -23.08 -0.03
CA GLY A 55 -17.85 -22.83 0.53
C GLY A 55 -16.73 -23.49 -0.31
N LEU A 56 -16.93 -24.73 -0.77
CA LEU A 56 -16.01 -25.40 -1.71
C LEU A 56 -15.92 -24.66 -3.05
N ILE A 57 -17.03 -24.13 -3.57
CA ILE A 57 -17.03 -23.28 -4.77
C ILE A 57 -16.20 -22.01 -4.52
N GLY A 58 -16.38 -21.34 -3.38
CA GLY A 58 -15.58 -20.16 -3.01
C GLY A 58 -14.08 -20.47 -2.99
N MET A 59 -13.68 -21.58 -2.35
CA MET A 59 -12.28 -22.02 -2.35
C MET A 59 -11.78 -22.37 -3.75
N GLY A 60 -12.57 -23.09 -4.55
CA GLY A 60 -12.21 -23.45 -5.92
C GLY A 60 -12.05 -22.24 -6.84
N LEU A 61 -12.94 -21.25 -6.73
CA LEU A 61 -12.83 -19.98 -7.44
C LEU A 61 -11.61 -19.17 -6.98
N THR A 62 -11.33 -19.17 -5.68
CA THR A 62 -10.15 -18.49 -5.14
C THR A 62 -8.88 -19.11 -5.70
N TRP A 63 -8.76 -20.45 -5.69
CA TRP A 63 -7.63 -21.16 -6.30
C TRP A 63 -7.54 -20.88 -7.81
N LEU A 64 -8.65 -20.95 -8.53
CA LEU A 64 -8.66 -20.75 -9.98
C LEU A 64 -8.21 -19.33 -10.36
N LEU A 65 -8.76 -18.31 -9.69
CA LEU A 65 -8.50 -16.91 -10.03
C LEU A 65 -7.17 -16.41 -9.47
N ALA A 66 -6.85 -16.72 -8.21
CA ALA A 66 -5.66 -16.22 -7.54
C ALA A 66 -4.41 -17.08 -7.80
N ASP A 67 -4.53 -18.42 -7.80
CA ASP A 67 -3.35 -19.29 -7.92
C ASP A 67 -3.10 -19.74 -9.36
N HIS A 68 -4.14 -20.13 -10.10
CA HIS A 68 -3.99 -20.65 -11.45
C HIS A 68 -3.85 -19.55 -12.51
N TYR A 69 -4.72 -18.55 -12.50
CA TYR A 69 -4.65 -17.40 -13.42
C TYR A 69 -3.76 -16.26 -12.90
N ASN A 70 -3.32 -16.31 -11.64
CA ASN A 70 -2.54 -15.25 -10.99
C ASN A 70 -3.14 -13.85 -11.22
N LEU A 71 -4.48 -13.74 -11.20
CA LEU A 71 -5.19 -12.53 -11.61
C LEU A 71 -4.82 -11.30 -10.78
N PHE A 72 -4.44 -11.53 -9.52
CA PHE A 72 -4.12 -10.47 -8.56
C PHE A 72 -2.61 -10.25 -8.41
N GLY A 73 -1.77 -11.05 -9.05
CA GLY A 73 -0.31 -10.97 -8.89
C GLY A 73 0.21 -11.30 -7.48
N VAL A 74 -0.67 -11.71 -6.56
CA VAL A 74 -0.34 -11.96 -5.14
C VAL A 74 -0.95 -13.26 -4.65
N VAL A 75 -0.26 -13.91 -3.70
CA VAL A 75 -0.78 -15.10 -3.03
C VAL A 75 -1.72 -14.68 -1.90
N LEU A 76 -3.01 -14.97 -2.03
CA LEU A 76 -3.99 -14.67 -0.99
C LEU A 76 -3.70 -15.45 0.30
N THR A 77 -3.70 -14.74 1.42
CA THR A 77 -3.49 -15.31 2.76
C THR A 77 -4.55 -16.34 3.14
N ALA A 78 -4.21 -17.23 4.09
CA ALA A 78 -5.16 -18.20 4.63
C ALA A 78 -6.42 -17.50 5.19
N ASP A 79 -6.25 -16.35 5.83
CA ASP A 79 -7.35 -15.55 6.36
C ASP A 79 -8.28 -15.01 5.27
N SER A 80 -7.72 -14.46 4.18
CA SER A 80 -8.50 -14.01 3.04
C SER A 80 -9.28 -15.16 2.40
N ARG A 81 -8.63 -16.32 2.20
CA ARG A 81 -9.26 -17.54 1.66
C ARG A 81 -10.39 -18.03 2.58
N MET A 82 -10.18 -17.99 3.89
CA MET A 82 -11.19 -18.35 4.89
C MET A 82 -12.41 -17.43 4.79
N TRP A 83 -12.21 -16.11 4.76
CA TRP A 83 -13.32 -15.14 4.64
C TRP A 83 -14.12 -15.33 3.35
N ILE A 84 -13.46 -15.58 2.23
CA ILE A 84 -14.13 -15.90 0.96
C ILE A 84 -14.95 -17.20 1.10
N ALA A 85 -14.35 -18.28 1.62
CA ALA A 85 -15.05 -19.55 1.79
C ALA A 85 -16.27 -19.43 2.72
N LEU A 86 -16.15 -18.73 3.84
CA LEU A 86 -17.24 -18.48 4.79
C LEU A 86 -18.35 -17.61 4.17
N GLY A 87 -17.97 -16.57 3.43
CA GLY A 87 -18.91 -15.72 2.70
C GLY A 87 -19.74 -16.51 1.71
N PHE A 88 -19.10 -17.31 0.87
CA PHE A 88 -19.78 -18.20 -0.07
C PHE A 88 -20.68 -19.23 0.63
N ALA A 89 -20.20 -19.85 1.71
CA ALA A 89 -21.01 -20.79 2.49
C ALA A 89 -22.29 -20.15 3.04
N ALA A 90 -22.18 -18.95 3.62
CA ALA A 90 -23.31 -18.21 4.15
C ALA A 90 -24.29 -17.75 3.06
N ILE A 91 -23.77 -17.29 1.91
CA ILE A 91 -24.57 -16.96 0.73
C ILE A 91 -25.31 -18.19 0.20
N GLY A 92 -24.67 -19.37 0.14
CA GLY A 92 -25.31 -20.62 -0.25
C GLY A 92 -26.52 -20.98 0.62
N VAL A 93 -26.40 -20.81 1.94
CA VAL A 93 -27.52 -20.99 2.89
C VAL A 93 -28.65 -19.98 2.64
N ALA A 94 -28.31 -18.73 2.36
CA ALA A 94 -29.29 -17.69 2.06
C ALA A 94 -29.99 -17.92 0.70
N LEU A 95 -29.28 -18.40 -0.31
CA LEU A 95 -29.86 -18.75 -1.61
C LEU A 95 -30.85 -19.92 -1.49
N VAL A 96 -30.47 -21.01 -0.82
CA VAL A 96 -31.38 -22.15 -0.65
C VAL A 96 -32.57 -21.82 0.28
N SER A 97 -32.39 -20.82 1.16
CA SER A 97 -33.46 -20.26 1.99
C SER A 97 -34.58 -19.58 1.19
N LEU A 98 -34.33 -19.23 -0.08
CA LEU A 98 -35.35 -18.68 -0.99
C LEU A 98 -36.23 -19.76 -1.61
N TRP A 99 -35.98 -21.05 -1.32
CA TRP A 99 -36.82 -22.12 -1.82
C TRP A 99 -38.04 -22.36 -0.91
N ARG A 100 -39.23 -22.05 -1.46
CA ARG A 100 -40.54 -22.07 -0.75
C ARG A 100 -40.53 -21.17 0.50
N PRO A 101 -40.20 -19.87 0.37
CA PRO A 101 -40.02 -18.99 1.51
C PRO A 101 -41.37 -18.48 2.04
N THR A 102 -41.39 -18.07 3.31
CA THR A 102 -42.38 -17.09 3.78
C THR A 102 -41.99 -15.70 3.29
N TRP A 103 -42.91 -14.73 3.29
CA TRP A 103 -42.59 -13.35 2.88
C TRP A 103 -41.44 -12.75 3.70
N ARG A 104 -41.39 -13.01 5.02
CA ARG A 104 -40.29 -12.58 5.89
C ARG A 104 -38.94 -13.13 5.42
N ARG A 105 -38.92 -14.40 5.02
CA ARG A 105 -37.72 -15.07 4.51
C ARG A 105 -37.32 -14.55 3.13
N ALA A 106 -38.29 -14.26 2.27
CA ALA A 106 -38.05 -13.71 0.94
C ALA A 106 -37.39 -12.32 1.00
N VAL A 107 -37.60 -11.56 2.07
CA VAL A 107 -36.93 -10.26 2.32
C VAL A 107 -35.62 -10.44 3.09
N ALA A 108 -35.61 -11.28 4.14
CA ALA A 108 -34.44 -11.45 5.00
C ALA A 108 -33.27 -12.12 4.29
N ALA A 109 -33.51 -13.09 3.39
CA ALA A 109 -32.43 -13.82 2.73
C ALA A 109 -31.61 -12.94 1.77
N PRO A 110 -32.20 -12.09 0.90
CA PRO A 110 -31.42 -11.16 0.08
C PRO A 110 -30.62 -10.14 0.91
N LEU A 111 -31.20 -9.61 1.98
CA LEU A 111 -30.47 -8.71 2.90
C LEU A 111 -29.29 -9.43 3.57
N ALA A 112 -29.47 -10.69 3.96
CA ALA A 112 -28.40 -11.52 4.49
C ALA A 112 -27.31 -11.80 3.45
N ILE A 113 -27.66 -12.02 2.17
CA ILE A 113 -26.67 -12.19 1.09
C ILE A 113 -25.77 -10.96 0.99
N VAL A 114 -26.37 -9.75 0.97
CA VAL A 114 -25.60 -8.50 0.95
C VAL A 114 -24.71 -8.39 2.19
N LEU A 115 -25.25 -8.66 3.38
CA LEU A 115 -24.47 -8.65 4.61
C LEU A 115 -23.29 -9.64 4.59
N PHE A 116 -23.49 -10.86 4.11
CA PHE A 116 -22.43 -11.88 4.01
C PHE A 116 -21.35 -11.49 3.01
N ALA A 117 -21.75 -10.97 1.84
CA ALA A 117 -20.80 -10.48 0.84
C ALA A 117 -19.96 -9.32 1.39
N LEU A 118 -20.61 -8.33 2.02
CA LEU A 118 -19.92 -7.20 2.64
C LEU A 118 -19.02 -7.63 3.81
N THR A 119 -19.44 -8.62 4.61
CA THR A 119 -18.63 -9.14 5.73
C THR A 119 -17.39 -9.88 5.21
N ALA A 120 -17.54 -10.70 4.16
CA ALA A 120 -16.41 -11.38 3.54
C ALA A 120 -15.44 -10.38 2.88
N ALA A 121 -15.96 -9.38 2.17
CA ALA A 121 -15.16 -8.30 1.59
C ALA A 121 -14.42 -7.49 2.66
N MET A 122 -15.08 -7.17 3.78
CA MET A 122 -14.45 -6.53 4.94
C MET A 122 -13.33 -7.41 5.51
N GLY A 123 -13.54 -8.72 5.63
CA GLY A 123 -12.53 -9.67 6.07
C GLY A 123 -11.28 -9.71 5.18
N VAL A 124 -11.46 -9.68 3.85
CA VAL A 124 -10.33 -9.56 2.91
C VAL A 124 -9.66 -8.19 3.02
N ASN A 125 -10.44 -7.12 3.13
CA ASN A 125 -9.94 -5.76 3.30
C ASN A 125 -9.12 -5.58 4.60
N ILE A 126 -9.46 -6.29 5.67
CA ILE A 126 -8.69 -6.30 6.92
C ILE A 126 -7.25 -6.81 6.69
N ALA A 127 -7.07 -7.81 5.82
CA ALA A 127 -5.75 -8.34 5.52
C ALA A 127 -4.89 -7.33 4.74
N PHE A 128 -5.45 -6.74 3.68
CA PHE A 128 -4.71 -5.81 2.82
C PHE A 128 -4.63 -4.38 3.36
N GLY A 129 -5.56 -3.97 4.22
CA GLY A 129 -5.66 -2.60 4.72
C GLY A 129 -6.10 -1.57 3.68
N GLN A 130 -6.55 -1.99 2.48
CA GLN A 130 -6.74 -1.11 1.31
C GLN A 130 -7.75 0.02 1.54
N TYR A 131 -8.85 -0.26 2.25
CA TYR A 131 -9.87 0.72 2.56
C TYR A 131 -10.08 0.82 4.08
N PRO A 132 -9.27 1.64 4.79
CA PRO A 132 -9.35 1.71 6.25
C PRO A 132 -10.67 2.23 6.82
N THR A 133 -11.38 3.05 6.05
CA THR A 133 -12.63 3.70 6.47
C THR A 133 -13.71 3.63 5.39
N VAL A 134 -14.96 3.85 5.78
CA VAL A 134 -16.10 3.95 4.83
C VAL A 134 -15.85 5.03 3.76
N ARG A 135 -15.24 6.16 4.15
CA ARG A 135 -14.81 7.24 3.25
C ARG A 135 -13.96 6.72 2.10
N LEU A 136 -12.92 5.95 2.45
CA LEU A 136 -11.97 5.42 1.47
C LEU A 136 -12.59 4.31 0.63
N ALA A 137 -13.44 3.47 1.22
CA ALA A 137 -14.22 2.48 0.47
C ALA A 137 -15.19 3.12 -0.56
N LEU A 138 -15.62 4.36 -0.33
CA LEU A 138 -16.44 5.14 -1.27
C LEU A 138 -15.61 5.98 -2.26
N GLY A 139 -14.27 5.87 -2.24
CA GLY A 139 -13.37 6.62 -3.13
C GLY A 139 -13.27 8.11 -2.80
N MET A 140 -13.61 8.51 -1.57
CA MET A 140 -13.48 9.91 -1.16
C MET A 140 -12.06 10.22 -0.68
N PRO A 141 -11.54 11.45 -0.87
CA PRO A 141 -10.21 11.83 -0.41
C PRO A 141 -10.03 11.64 1.09
N ALA A 142 -8.88 11.09 1.48
CA ALA A 142 -8.51 10.88 2.87
C ALA A 142 -8.22 12.21 3.60
N PHE A 143 -7.54 13.12 2.91
CA PHE A 143 -7.02 14.37 3.45
C PHE A 143 -7.54 15.58 2.67
N GLY A 144 -7.58 16.73 3.33
CA GLY A 144 -7.80 18.01 2.67
C GLY A 144 -6.57 18.46 1.88
N SER A 145 -6.65 19.62 1.22
CA SER A 145 -5.48 20.26 0.60
C SER A 145 -4.49 20.71 1.67
N ALA A 146 -3.20 20.55 1.41
CA ALA A 146 -2.14 21.04 2.29
C ALA A 146 -1.86 22.53 2.05
N ASP A 147 -1.67 23.28 3.13
CA ASP A 147 -1.18 24.67 3.06
C ASP A 147 0.34 24.67 3.04
N LEU A 148 0.95 24.92 1.88
CA LEU A 148 2.41 24.89 1.70
C LEU A 148 3.10 26.06 2.43
N PRO A 149 4.31 25.83 3.00
CA PRO A 149 5.03 26.87 3.72
C PRO A 149 5.59 27.91 2.75
N SER A 150 5.84 29.13 3.25
CA SER A 150 6.64 30.10 2.50
C SER A 150 8.12 29.73 2.57
N LEU A 151 8.75 29.51 1.42
CA LEU A 151 10.20 29.33 1.32
C LEU A 151 10.87 30.71 1.32
N GLY A 152 11.03 31.33 2.50
CA GLY A 152 11.85 32.53 2.64
C GLY A 152 13.30 32.32 2.15
N SER A 153 14.12 33.37 2.09
CA SER A 153 15.54 33.24 1.73
C SER A 153 16.26 32.33 2.72
N GLY A 154 16.61 31.10 2.32
CA GLY A 154 17.13 30.04 3.20
C GLY A 154 18.45 30.32 3.93
N ALA A 155 18.98 31.54 3.88
CA ALA A 155 20.23 31.95 4.52
C ALA A 155 20.19 31.95 6.06
N ASP A 156 18.99 32.01 6.67
CA ASP A 156 18.82 32.11 8.13
C ASP A 156 18.23 30.84 8.77
N ARG A 157 18.16 29.72 8.02
CA ARG A 157 17.65 28.46 8.56
C ARG A 157 18.73 27.73 9.37
N PRO A 158 18.42 27.22 10.55
CA PRO A 158 19.37 26.42 11.33
C PRO A 158 19.65 25.10 10.61
N THR A 159 20.83 24.54 10.88
CA THR A 159 21.12 23.16 10.47
C THR A 159 20.25 22.20 11.28
N ILE A 160 20.18 20.93 10.86
CA ILE A 160 19.59 19.88 11.69
C ILE A 160 20.30 19.93 13.05
N ALA A 161 21.62 19.71 13.13
CA ALA A 161 22.36 19.68 14.39
C ALA A 161 22.14 20.88 15.34
N ASP A 162 21.97 22.08 14.80
CA ASP A 162 21.83 23.32 15.60
C ASP A 162 20.37 23.69 15.92
N TRP A 163 19.38 23.04 15.29
CA TRP A 163 17.98 23.37 15.50
C TRP A 163 17.45 22.80 16.82
N THR A 164 16.72 23.63 17.56
CA THR A 164 16.04 23.29 18.81
C THR A 164 14.54 23.46 18.67
N ALA A 165 13.76 22.48 19.16
CA ALA A 165 12.31 22.55 19.14
C ALA A 165 11.79 23.78 19.91
N PRO A 166 10.96 24.65 19.29
CA PRO A 166 10.38 25.80 19.97
C PRO A 166 9.19 25.41 20.85
N ASP A 167 8.89 26.27 21.83
CA ASP A 167 7.66 26.16 22.60
C ASP A 167 6.43 26.21 21.69
N GLY A 168 5.47 25.32 21.93
CA GLY A 168 4.22 25.27 21.17
C GLY A 168 4.30 24.55 19.82
N MET A 169 5.43 23.90 19.49
CA MET A 169 5.50 22.97 18.37
C MET A 169 4.41 21.88 18.48
N PRO A 170 3.71 21.52 17.39
CA PRO A 170 2.76 20.41 17.40
C PRO A 170 3.41 19.09 17.85
N SER A 171 2.63 18.20 18.46
CA SER A 171 3.14 16.88 18.88
C SER A 171 3.17 15.84 17.76
N THR A 172 2.50 16.10 16.64
CA THR A 172 2.38 15.21 15.47
C THR A 172 2.56 16.03 14.21
N GLY A 173 2.97 15.38 13.13
CA GLY A 173 3.03 15.99 11.81
C GLY A 173 1.65 16.28 11.22
N GLU A 174 1.67 16.88 10.04
CA GLU A 174 0.49 17.21 9.26
C GLU A 174 0.52 16.48 7.92
N VAL A 175 -0.63 15.94 7.52
CA VAL A 175 -0.82 15.28 6.22
C VAL A 175 -1.85 16.05 5.39
N GLY A 176 -1.53 16.28 4.12
CA GLY A 176 -2.45 16.92 3.19
C GLY A 176 -2.16 16.56 1.74
N THR A 177 -3.07 16.95 0.85
CA THR A 177 -2.98 16.69 -0.59
C THR A 177 -2.44 17.90 -1.35
N VAL A 178 -1.65 17.64 -2.38
CA VAL A 178 -1.08 18.65 -3.28
C VAL A 178 -1.17 18.19 -4.73
N THR A 179 -1.20 19.12 -5.66
CA THR A 179 -1.10 18.82 -7.09
C THR A 179 0.32 19.11 -7.56
N ILE A 180 1.01 18.08 -8.05
CA ILE A 180 2.34 18.21 -8.67
C ILE A 180 2.13 18.28 -10.19
N PRO A 181 2.45 19.40 -10.85
CA PRO A 181 2.32 19.52 -12.29
C PRO A 181 3.26 18.56 -13.03
N ALA A 182 2.71 17.79 -13.96
CA ALA A 182 3.47 16.88 -14.82
C ALA A 182 4.03 17.60 -16.06
N THR A 183 4.82 18.65 -15.86
CA THR A 183 5.25 19.57 -16.93
C THR A 183 6.18 18.92 -17.95
N ALA A 184 7.14 18.10 -17.51
CA ALA A 184 8.07 17.39 -18.38
C ALA A 184 7.50 16.05 -18.88
N SER A 185 6.83 15.31 -18.00
CA SER A 185 6.31 13.97 -18.33
C SER A 185 5.00 14.00 -19.13
N GLY A 186 4.14 15.01 -18.91
CA GLY A 186 2.75 14.97 -19.38
C GLY A 186 1.93 13.83 -18.75
N PHE A 187 2.43 13.21 -17.68
CA PHE A 187 1.77 12.10 -17.01
C PHE A 187 0.49 12.55 -16.31
N THR A 188 -0.57 11.75 -16.42
CA THR A 188 -1.86 12.07 -15.78
C THR A 188 -1.86 11.56 -14.34
N ALA A 189 -1.16 12.28 -13.47
CA ALA A 189 -1.11 11.96 -12.04
C ALA A 189 -2.35 12.47 -11.29
N ARG A 190 -2.85 11.65 -10.35
CA ARG A 190 -3.77 12.09 -9.30
C ARG A 190 -3.02 12.95 -8.26
N PRO A 191 -3.73 13.73 -7.42
CA PRO A 191 -3.08 14.51 -6.36
C PRO A 191 -2.18 13.67 -5.46
N ALA A 192 -0.99 14.18 -5.18
CA ALA A 192 -0.02 13.59 -4.27
C ALA A 192 -0.43 13.85 -2.82
N VAL A 193 0.14 13.08 -1.89
CA VAL A 193 0.01 13.28 -0.45
C VAL A 193 1.37 13.70 0.11
N ILE A 194 1.38 14.70 0.99
CA ILE A 194 2.58 15.10 1.72
C ILE A 194 2.37 14.89 3.21
N TYR A 195 3.42 14.43 3.89
CA TYR A 195 3.54 14.48 5.35
C TYR A 195 4.66 15.46 5.70
N ARG A 196 4.36 16.38 6.61
CA ARG A 196 5.33 17.29 7.21
C ARG A 196 5.48 16.96 8.69
N PRO A 197 6.70 16.66 9.17
CA PRO A 197 6.91 16.38 10.59
C PRO A 197 6.67 17.62 11.46
N PRO A 198 6.48 17.46 12.78
CA PRO A 198 6.34 18.57 13.72
C PRO A 198 7.31 19.72 13.52
N ALA A 199 8.60 19.41 13.35
CA ALA A 199 9.65 20.41 13.14
C ALA A 199 9.35 21.30 11.92
N ALA A 200 8.86 20.72 10.81
CA ALA A 200 8.55 21.43 9.57
C ALA A 200 7.32 22.36 9.68
N LEU A 201 6.54 22.26 10.76
CA LEU A 201 5.37 23.09 11.05
C LEU A 201 5.69 24.30 11.92
N THR A 202 6.95 24.48 12.31
CA THR A 202 7.42 25.63 13.10
C THR A 202 7.72 26.84 12.21
N GLU A 203 7.89 28.01 12.83
CA GLU A 203 8.15 29.28 12.11
C GLU A 203 9.52 29.29 11.40
N ASN A 204 10.55 28.71 12.02
CA ASN A 204 11.89 28.62 11.45
C ASN A 204 12.42 27.17 11.50
N PRO A 205 11.91 26.28 10.61
CA PRO A 205 12.33 24.89 10.58
C PRO A 205 13.69 24.72 9.88
N PRO A 206 14.49 23.72 10.27
CA PRO A 206 15.67 23.36 9.52
C PRO A 206 15.24 22.82 8.15
N LEU A 207 16.18 22.78 7.19
CA LEU A 207 15.95 22.01 5.98
C LEU A 207 16.00 20.52 6.30
N LEU A 208 15.04 19.76 5.80
CA LEU A 208 14.87 18.34 6.13
C LEU A 208 15.15 17.42 4.93
N PRO A 209 15.55 16.15 5.18
CA PRO A 209 15.61 15.14 4.15
C PRO A 209 14.23 14.85 3.53
N VAL A 210 14.25 14.25 2.34
CA VAL A 210 13.06 13.89 1.57
C VAL A 210 13.00 12.40 1.38
N LEU A 211 11.83 11.81 1.66
CA LEU A 211 11.53 10.45 1.28
C LEU A 211 10.31 10.44 0.34
N ILE A 212 10.54 10.11 -0.93
CA ILE A 212 9.45 9.85 -1.88
C ILE A 212 8.92 8.45 -1.63
N VAL A 213 7.63 8.26 -1.36
CA VAL A 213 7.06 6.93 -1.05
C VAL A 213 5.93 6.55 -1.99
N LEU A 214 6.00 5.39 -2.62
CA LEU A 214 5.08 4.94 -3.67
C LEU A 214 4.12 3.86 -3.17
N SER A 215 2.88 3.87 -3.67
CA SER A 215 1.85 2.88 -3.33
C SER A 215 2.08 1.53 -4.02
N GLY A 216 1.33 0.50 -3.63
CA GLY A 216 1.20 -0.72 -4.42
C GLY A 216 0.24 -0.54 -5.61
N GLN A 217 0.01 -1.63 -6.34
CA GLN A 217 -1.01 -1.76 -7.38
C GLN A 217 -1.95 -2.93 -7.04
N PRO A 218 -3.28 -2.73 -6.94
CA PRO A 218 -3.97 -1.46 -7.05
C PRO A 218 -3.62 -0.49 -5.90
N GLY A 219 -3.68 0.83 -6.13
CA GLY A 219 -3.31 1.78 -5.08
C GLY A 219 -3.59 3.26 -5.32
N GLN A 220 -3.41 4.04 -4.25
CA GLN A 220 -3.55 5.49 -4.20
C GLN A 220 -2.39 6.15 -3.46
N PRO A 221 -2.08 7.43 -3.74
CA PRO A 221 -1.02 8.17 -3.05
C PRO A 221 -1.15 8.23 -1.51
N GLN A 222 -2.32 8.05 -0.93
CA GLN A 222 -2.45 8.01 0.54
C GLN A 222 -2.09 6.65 1.16
N ASP A 223 -2.01 5.57 0.37
CA ASP A 223 -1.98 4.20 0.90
C ASP A 223 -0.73 3.91 1.73
N PRO A 224 0.49 4.38 1.36
CA PRO A 224 1.66 4.21 2.24
C PRO A 224 1.45 4.84 3.63
N LEU A 225 0.84 6.02 3.69
CA LEU A 225 0.61 6.74 4.96
C LEU A 225 -0.48 6.08 5.82
N ILE A 226 -1.54 5.56 5.19
CA ILE A 226 -2.72 5.06 5.93
C ILE A 226 -2.71 3.53 6.06
N ALA A 227 -2.61 2.80 4.94
CA ALA A 227 -2.72 1.35 4.92
C ALA A 227 -1.46 0.67 5.47
N ALA A 228 -0.27 1.21 5.15
CA ALA A 228 1.01 0.73 5.66
C ALA A 228 1.50 1.51 6.89
N HIS A 229 0.64 2.33 7.49
CA HIS A 229 0.91 3.03 8.75
C HIS A 229 2.20 3.87 8.80
N LEU A 230 2.67 4.38 7.66
CA LEU A 230 3.89 5.18 7.61
C LEU A 230 3.71 6.51 8.37
N GLN A 231 2.51 7.10 8.37
CA GLN A 231 2.26 8.33 9.14
C GLN A 231 2.55 8.10 10.63
N GLN A 232 2.03 6.99 11.20
CA GLN A 232 2.24 6.68 12.61
C GLN A 232 3.71 6.42 12.91
N SER A 233 4.43 5.78 11.99
CA SER A 233 5.87 5.54 12.12
C SER A 233 6.67 6.84 12.11
N LEU A 234 6.31 7.79 11.22
CA LEU A 234 6.94 9.11 11.15
C LEU A 234 6.63 9.98 12.38
N ASP A 235 5.39 9.93 12.89
CA ASP A 235 5.00 10.63 14.12
C ASP A 235 5.75 10.07 15.34
N ALA A 236 5.89 8.74 15.42
CA ALA A 236 6.63 8.08 16.49
C ALA A 236 8.13 8.39 16.42
N TYR A 237 8.73 8.35 15.22
CA TYR A 237 10.11 8.75 14.99
C TYR A 237 10.31 10.21 15.40
N ALA A 238 9.46 11.12 14.89
CA ALA A 238 9.53 12.53 15.25
C ALA A 238 9.44 12.76 16.77
N ALA A 239 8.53 12.07 17.46
CA ALA A 239 8.40 12.19 18.90
C ALA A 239 9.66 11.73 19.67
N ALA A 240 10.42 10.77 19.12
CA ALA A 240 11.69 10.30 19.68
C ALA A 240 12.89 11.21 19.37
N HIS A 241 12.76 12.05 18.34
CA HIS A 241 13.86 12.88 17.80
C HIS A 241 13.47 14.36 17.71
N ASP A 242 13.04 14.96 18.82
CA ASP A 242 12.75 16.41 18.93
C ASP A 242 11.77 16.99 17.88
N GLY A 243 10.88 16.18 17.34
CA GLY A 243 9.92 16.56 16.30
C GLY A 243 10.44 16.42 14.87
N LEU A 244 11.64 15.86 14.67
CA LEU A 244 12.31 15.76 13.37
C LEU A 244 12.04 14.41 12.72
N ALA A 245 11.72 14.45 11.44
CA ALA A 245 11.64 13.30 10.56
C ALA A 245 11.90 13.79 9.12
N PRO A 246 12.00 12.91 8.12
CA PRO A 246 11.97 13.37 6.74
C PRO A 246 10.60 13.97 6.37
N ILE A 247 10.61 14.90 5.41
CA ILE A 247 9.38 15.27 4.70
C ILE A 247 9.08 14.12 3.73
N VAL A 248 7.88 13.55 3.84
CA VAL A 248 7.45 12.46 2.95
C VAL A 248 6.53 13.01 1.87
N VAL A 249 6.80 12.64 0.63
CA VAL A 249 5.95 12.95 -0.52
C VAL A 249 5.56 11.65 -1.19
N SER A 250 4.26 11.34 -1.21
CA SER A 250 3.72 10.21 -1.95
C SER A 250 3.05 10.72 -3.22
N PRO A 251 3.75 10.70 -4.37
CA PRO A 251 3.18 11.06 -5.66
C PRO A 251 2.36 9.89 -6.23
N ASP A 252 1.50 10.18 -7.22
CA ASP A 252 0.82 9.12 -7.97
C ASP A 252 1.71 8.60 -9.09
N GLN A 253 2.17 7.36 -8.97
CA GLN A 253 2.92 6.67 -10.02
C GLN A 253 2.05 5.87 -10.98
N LEU A 254 0.78 5.61 -10.65
CA LEU A 254 -0.08 4.73 -11.43
C LEU A 254 -0.97 5.50 -12.42
N GLY A 255 -1.40 6.71 -12.06
CA GLY A 255 -2.34 7.53 -12.83
C GLY A 255 -3.81 7.11 -12.66
N SER A 256 -4.06 5.87 -12.24
CA SER A 256 -5.37 5.38 -11.78
C SER A 256 -5.16 4.18 -10.83
N PRO A 257 -6.16 3.81 -9.99
CA PRO A 257 -5.97 2.75 -9.01
C PRO A 257 -5.46 1.42 -9.57
N ASP A 258 -5.97 0.98 -10.73
CA ASP A 258 -5.69 -0.34 -11.28
C ASP A 258 -4.64 -0.34 -12.41
N ALA A 259 -4.16 0.84 -12.82
CA ALA A 259 -3.15 0.96 -13.87
C ALA A 259 -1.76 0.55 -13.34
N ASN A 260 -0.88 0.08 -14.23
CA ASN A 260 0.51 -0.23 -13.91
C ASN A 260 1.44 0.22 -15.06
N PRO A 261 1.95 1.46 -15.03
CA PRO A 261 2.93 1.92 -16.01
C PRO A 261 4.36 1.41 -15.73
N MET A 262 4.53 0.56 -14.70
CA MET A 262 5.79 -0.12 -14.33
C MET A 262 6.97 0.80 -14.01
N CYS A 263 6.70 2.08 -13.72
CA CYS A 263 7.75 3.08 -13.44
C CYS A 263 8.81 3.17 -14.52
N ILE A 264 8.35 3.03 -15.76
CA ILE A 264 9.10 3.29 -16.99
C ILE A 264 8.37 4.37 -17.80
N ASP A 265 9.06 4.90 -18.80
CA ASP A 265 8.43 5.72 -19.83
C ASP A 265 8.04 4.83 -21.01
N SER A 266 6.73 4.70 -21.22
CA SER A 266 6.16 3.81 -22.24
C SER A 266 4.84 4.38 -22.79
N PRO A 267 4.18 3.72 -23.75
CA PRO A 267 2.81 4.08 -24.14
C PRO A 267 1.79 4.05 -23.00
N LEU A 268 2.10 3.37 -21.88
CA LEU A 268 1.26 3.34 -20.68
C LEU A 268 1.38 4.63 -19.84
N GLY A 269 2.34 5.50 -20.14
CA GLY A 269 2.58 6.76 -19.46
C GLY A 269 4.06 6.99 -19.19
N LYS A 270 4.43 8.25 -18.95
CA LYS A 270 5.80 8.67 -18.61
C LYS A 270 6.01 8.76 -17.09
N SER A 271 5.74 7.64 -16.42
CA SER A 271 5.79 7.58 -14.95
C SER A 271 7.20 7.74 -14.41
N ALA A 272 8.23 7.25 -15.11
CA ALA A 272 9.63 7.45 -14.70
C ALA A 272 10.00 8.94 -14.75
N THR A 273 9.74 9.62 -15.88
CA THR A 273 10.02 11.07 -15.99
C THR A 273 9.23 11.88 -14.96
N TYR A 274 7.98 11.51 -14.65
CA TYR A 274 7.20 12.19 -13.63
C TYR A 274 7.88 12.09 -12.26
N LEU A 275 8.32 10.89 -11.88
CA LEU A 275 8.91 10.62 -10.57
C LEU A 275 10.35 11.13 -10.40
N THR A 276 11.12 11.27 -11.49
CA THR A 276 12.54 11.66 -11.42
C THR A 276 12.80 13.10 -11.88
N VAL A 277 11.82 13.75 -12.51
CA VAL A 277 11.94 15.14 -12.98
C VAL A 277 10.88 16.03 -12.35
N ASP A 278 9.60 15.77 -12.62
CA ASP A 278 8.51 16.66 -12.20
C ASP A 278 8.37 16.72 -10.68
N VAL A 279 8.34 15.55 -10.02
CA VAL A 279 8.21 15.44 -8.56
C VAL A 279 9.41 16.09 -7.84
N PRO A 280 10.69 15.75 -8.11
CA PRO A 280 11.81 16.39 -7.43
C PRO A 280 11.87 17.91 -7.67
N THR A 281 11.58 18.37 -8.89
CA THR A 281 11.55 19.80 -9.22
C THR A 281 10.50 20.52 -8.39
N TRP A 282 9.30 19.94 -8.27
CA TRP A 282 8.24 20.53 -7.47
C TRP A 282 8.59 20.54 -5.98
N ILE A 283 9.16 19.47 -5.45
CA ILE A 283 9.56 19.38 -4.03
C ILE A 283 10.55 20.49 -3.68
N LYS A 284 11.63 20.65 -4.47
CA LYS A 284 12.65 21.69 -4.25
C LYS A 284 12.08 23.12 -4.32
N ALA A 285 11.06 23.32 -5.17
CA ALA A 285 10.44 24.63 -5.35
C ALA A 285 9.38 24.98 -4.28
N ASN A 286 8.88 24.00 -3.52
CA ASN A 286 7.70 24.18 -2.65
C ASN A 286 7.92 23.77 -1.19
N LEU A 287 8.98 23.02 -0.87
CA LEU A 287 9.21 22.47 0.46
C LEU A 287 10.59 22.84 1.01
N PRO A 288 10.72 23.01 2.35
CA PRO A 288 11.98 23.38 2.98
C PRO A 288 12.89 22.15 3.12
N VAL A 289 13.48 21.72 2.02
CA VAL A 289 14.24 20.47 1.94
C VAL A 289 15.72 20.70 1.73
N LEU A 290 16.54 19.73 2.13
CA LEU A 290 17.95 19.69 1.76
C LEU A 290 18.06 19.29 0.29
N ASP A 291 18.68 20.11 -0.56
CA ASP A 291 18.66 19.88 -2.01
C ASP A 291 19.61 18.77 -2.51
N ALA A 292 20.59 18.36 -1.68
CA ALA A 292 21.62 17.42 -2.07
C ALA A 292 21.11 15.96 -2.08
N PRO A 293 21.57 15.11 -3.02
CA PRO A 293 21.12 13.72 -3.15
C PRO A 293 21.35 12.87 -1.90
N ASP A 294 22.35 13.23 -1.11
CA ASP A 294 22.71 12.59 0.17
C ASP A 294 21.56 12.65 1.21
N PHE A 295 20.52 13.46 0.98
CA PHE A 295 19.35 13.60 1.87
C PHE A 295 18.03 13.20 1.21
N TRP A 296 18.09 12.47 0.09
CA TRP A 296 16.92 12.08 -0.68
C TRP A 296 16.85 10.57 -0.79
N GLY A 297 15.65 10.04 -0.58
CA GLY A 297 15.36 8.61 -0.70
C GLY A 297 14.09 8.37 -1.49
N ILE A 298 13.99 7.15 -2.01
CA ILE A 298 12.78 6.64 -2.64
C ILE A 298 12.40 5.30 -2.02
N GLY A 299 11.13 5.14 -1.70
CA GLY A 299 10.60 3.93 -1.09
C GLY A 299 9.20 3.60 -1.57
N GLY A 300 8.73 2.41 -1.23
CA GLY A 300 7.38 2.01 -1.62
C GLY A 300 7.07 0.58 -1.25
N LEU A 301 5.82 0.20 -1.49
CA LEU A 301 5.31 -1.15 -1.23
C LEU A 301 4.84 -1.82 -2.51
N SER A 302 5.04 -3.13 -2.64
CA SER A 302 4.61 -3.92 -3.80
C SER A 302 5.14 -3.31 -5.11
N GLN A 303 4.27 -3.03 -6.09
CA GLN A 303 4.62 -2.29 -7.33
C GLN A 303 5.43 -1.01 -7.06
N GLY A 304 5.11 -0.25 -6.01
CA GLY A 304 5.87 0.94 -5.62
C GLY A 304 7.25 0.62 -5.03
N GLY A 305 7.41 -0.54 -4.40
CA GLY A 305 8.71 -1.08 -3.98
C GLY A 305 9.61 -1.32 -5.20
N THR A 306 9.08 -1.99 -6.23
CA THR A 306 9.77 -2.21 -7.51
C THR A 306 10.19 -0.92 -8.19
N CYS A 307 9.29 0.07 -8.22
CA CYS A 307 9.59 1.41 -8.71
C CYS A 307 10.75 2.06 -7.94
N SER A 308 10.76 1.91 -6.62
CA SER A 308 11.81 2.47 -5.76
C SER A 308 13.15 1.85 -6.04
N ILE A 309 13.20 0.53 -6.24
CA ILE A 309 14.43 -0.16 -6.60
C ILE A 309 14.91 0.28 -8.00
N GLN A 310 14.02 0.27 -9.00
CA GLN A 310 14.35 0.66 -10.37
C GLN A 310 14.88 2.11 -10.44
N LEU A 311 14.11 3.05 -9.90
CA LEU A 311 14.42 4.48 -10.02
C LEU A 311 15.54 4.90 -9.07
N GLY A 312 15.56 4.38 -7.84
CA GLY A 312 16.64 4.66 -6.88
C GLY A 312 17.99 4.15 -7.38
N SER A 313 18.02 2.96 -7.98
CA SER A 313 19.24 2.40 -8.56
C SER A 313 19.68 3.15 -9.83
N ALA A 314 18.72 3.57 -10.67
CA ALA A 314 19.02 4.27 -11.92
C ALA A 314 19.47 5.72 -11.71
N HIS A 315 19.08 6.35 -10.59
CA HIS A 315 19.31 7.77 -10.33
C HIS A 315 20.07 8.03 -9.02
N PRO A 316 21.33 7.56 -8.87
CA PRO A 316 22.16 7.88 -7.70
C PRO A 316 22.52 9.36 -7.59
N GLU A 317 22.31 10.15 -8.66
CA GLU A 317 22.39 11.61 -8.65
C GLU A 317 21.16 12.29 -8.03
N LEU A 318 20.09 11.54 -7.75
CA LEU A 318 18.88 12.03 -7.08
C LEU A 318 18.69 11.41 -5.70
N PHE A 319 19.05 10.13 -5.53
CA PHE A 319 18.76 9.37 -4.33
C PHE A 319 20.03 8.81 -3.71
N SER A 320 20.05 8.73 -2.38
CA SER A 320 21.06 8.03 -1.58
C SER A 320 20.44 6.95 -0.68
N ALA A 321 19.12 6.79 -0.73
CA ALA A 321 18.42 5.76 0.04
C ALA A 321 17.31 5.07 -0.78
N ILE A 322 17.19 3.75 -0.62
CA ILE A 322 16.12 2.91 -1.21
C ILE A 322 15.39 2.17 -0.09
N LEU A 323 14.05 2.23 -0.07
CA LEU A 323 13.21 1.45 0.85
C LEU A 323 12.20 0.59 0.08
N ASP A 324 12.51 -0.69 -0.05
CA ASP A 324 11.64 -1.66 -0.70
C ASP A 324 10.83 -2.47 0.33
N ALA A 325 9.51 -2.45 0.21
CA ALA A 325 8.60 -3.27 0.99
C ALA A 325 7.81 -4.24 0.10
N SER A 326 8.33 -5.45 -0.06
CA SER A 326 7.80 -6.52 -0.90
C SER A 326 7.72 -6.16 -2.39
N GLY A 327 8.77 -5.55 -2.96
CA GLY A 327 8.86 -5.31 -4.40
C GLY A 327 9.02 -6.58 -5.23
N GLU A 328 8.56 -6.53 -6.48
CA GLU A 328 8.85 -7.52 -7.50
C GLU A 328 10.34 -7.53 -7.88
N GLU A 329 10.81 -8.71 -8.32
CA GLU A 329 12.16 -8.85 -8.88
C GLU A 329 12.34 -8.14 -10.24
N PHE A 330 11.25 -7.90 -10.95
CA PHE A 330 11.25 -7.29 -12.28
C PHE A 330 9.90 -6.60 -12.58
N PRO A 331 9.88 -5.59 -13.47
CA PRO A 331 8.63 -4.98 -13.91
C PRO A 331 7.74 -6.04 -14.58
N SER A 332 6.44 -6.02 -14.28
CA SER A 332 5.49 -7.03 -14.74
C SER A 332 4.08 -6.48 -14.91
N LEU A 333 3.41 -6.93 -15.99
CA LEU A 333 1.95 -6.82 -16.19
C LEU A 333 1.23 -8.16 -15.98
N GLY A 334 1.86 -9.08 -15.24
CA GLY A 334 1.35 -10.43 -14.96
C GLY A 334 2.16 -11.52 -15.67
N ASP A 335 2.36 -11.40 -16.99
CA ASP A 335 3.23 -12.29 -17.76
C ASP A 335 4.26 -11.53 -18.60
N GLU A 336 5.38 -12.19 -18.87
CA GLU A 336 6.54 -11.58 -19.55
C GLU A 336 6.23 -11.15 -21.00
N ALA A 337 5.46 -11.95 -21.75
CA ALA A 337 5.15 -11.63 -23.14
C ALA A 337 4.27 -10.38 -23.24
N THR A 338 3.25 -10.29 -22.38
CA THR A 338 2.41 -9.09 -22.25
C THR A 338 3.22 -7.88 -21.80
N THR A 339 4.11 -8.07 -20.82
CA THR A 339 4.99 -7.02 -20.29
C THR A 339 5.87 -6.43 -21.38
N ILE A 340 6.57 -7.28 -22.14
CA ILE A 340 7.44 -6.84 -23.24
C ILE A 340 6.62 -6.17 -24.34
N ALA A 341 5.50 -6.76 -24.74
CA ALA A 341 4.68 -6.23 -25.83
C ALA A 341 4.08 -4.85 -25.51
N GLN A 342 3.50 -4.68 -24.31
CA GLN A 342 2.78 -3.46 -23.94
C GLN A 342 3.67 -2.41 -23.28
N GLY A 343 4.59 -2.82 -22.40
CA GLY A 343 5.47 -1.91 -21.67
C GLY A 343 6.70 -1.49 -22.46
N PHE A 344 7.27 -2.42 -23.25
CA PHE A 344 8.54 -2.22 -23.95
C PHE A 344 8.38 -2.21 -25.48
N GLY A 345 7.15 -2.17 -25.99
CA GLY A 345 6.88 -2.12 -27.44
C GLY A 345 7.41 -3.32 -28.22
N GLY A 346 7.56 -4.48 -27.57
CA GLY A 346 8.16 -5.68 -28.15
C GLY A 346 9.69 -5.78 -27.95
N ASP A 347 10.33 -4.79 -27.36
CA ASP A 347 11.78 -4.77 -27.14
C ASP A 347 12.17 -5.57 -25.88
N ARG A 348 12.65 -6.80 -26.09
CA ARG A 348 13.16 -7.65 -25.01
C ARG A 348 14.43 -7.08 -24.38
N ALA A 349 15.32 -6.43 -25.14
CA ALA A 349 16.55 -5.91 -24.57
C ALA A 349 16.28 -4.74 -23.62
N ALA A 350 15.31 -3.89 -23.97
CA ALA A 350 14.84 -2.83 -23.07
C ALA A 350 14.21 -3.40 -21.79
N TYR A 351 13.43 -4.48 -21.89
CA TYR A 351 12.88 -5.18 -20.73
C TYR A 351 13.97 -5.74 -19.81
N GLU A 352 14.96 -6.44 -20.36
CA GLU A 352 16.07 -7.00 -19.57
C GLU A 352 16.89 -5.88 -18.90
N ALA A 353 17.12 -4.76 -19.59
CA ALA A 353 17.83 -3.60 -19.04
C ALA A 353 17.04 -2.89 -17.92
N ALA A 354 15.71 -2.98 -17.93
CA ALA A 354 14.85 -2.37 -16.91
C ALA A 354 14.72 -3.21 -15.63
N LYS A 355 15.27 -4.43 -15.58
CA LYS A 355 15.25 -5.24 -14.37
C LYS A 355 16.14 -4.60 -13.29
N PRO A 356 15.67 -4.48 -12.03
CA PRO A 356 16.45 -3.93 -10.92
C PRO A 356 17.90 -4.40 -10.84
N ALA A 357 18.16 -5.72 -10.91
CA ALA A 357 19.52 -6.26 -10.85
C ALA A 357 20.40 -5.81 -12.03
N ALA A 358 19.84 -5.64 -13.22
CA ALA A 358 20.58 -5.15 -14.39
C ALA A 358 20.92 -3.66 -14.25
N ILE A 359 19.98 -2.85 -13.75
CA ILE A 359 20.21 -1.42 -13.44
C ILE A 359 21.33 -1.29 -12.42
N MET A 360 21.27 -2.03 -11.31
CA MET A 360 22.30 -2.01 -10.27
C MET A 360 23.68 -2.38 -10.82
N ALA A 361 23.76 -3.44 -11.63
CA ALA A 361 25.03 -3.87 -12.23
C ALA A 361 25.61 -2.82 -13.19
N ALA A 362 24.77 -2.09 -13.93
CA ALA A 362 25.20 -1.08 -14.88
C ALA A 362 25.72 0.21 -14.21
N HIS A 363 25.25 0.52 -12.99
CA HIS A 363 25.62 1.73 -12.24
C HIS A 363 26.61 1.45 -11.09
N ALA A 364 26.98 0.18 -10.87
CA ALA A 364 27.96 -0.21 -9.88
C ALA A 364 29.37 0.38 -10.17
N PRO A 365 30.19 0.63 -9.13
CA PRO A 365 29.86 0.48 -7.71
C PRO A 365 29.13 1.70 -7.14
N TYR A 366 28.12 1.46 -6.31
CA TYR A 366 27.52 2.48 -5.45
C TYR A 366 28.45 2.75 -4.26
N ARG A 367 28.57 4.02 -3.83
CA ARG A 367 29.46 4.42 -2.72
C ARG A 367 28.75 5.10 -1.55
N ASN A 368 27.58 5.68 -1.80
CA ASN A 368 26.79 6.39 -0.79
C ASN A 368 25.30 6.06 -0.98
N MET A 369 24.97 4.78 -0.92
CA MET A 369 23.62 4.28 -1.14
C MET A 369 23.26 3.29 -0.04
N THR A 370 22.30 3.67 0.80
CA THR A 370 21.71 2.81 1.83
C THR A 370 20.45 2.18 1.25
N ALA A 371 20.27 0.88 1.40
CA ALA A 371 19.11 0.20 0.84
C ALA A 371 18.49 -0.79 1.84
N VAL A 372 17.18 -0.72 2.02
CA VAL A 372 16.44 -1.65 2.87
C VAL A 372 15.49 -2.45 1.99
N PHE A 373 15.61 -3.77 2.04
CA PHE A 373 14.77 -4.71 1.29
C PHE A 373 13.98 -5.57 2.26
N GLY A 374 12.67 -5.37 2.29
CA GLY A 374 11.76 -6.01 3.23
C GLY A 374 10.78 -6.96 2.57
N VAL A 375 10.41 -8.05 3.24
CA VAL A 375 9.33 -8.94 2.79
C VAL A 375 8.67 -9.67 3.96
N GLY A 376 7.41 -10.11 3.81
CA GLY A 376 6.76 -10.99 4.78
C GLY A 376 7.32 -12.41 4.76
N SER A 377 7.53 -13.02 5.92
CA SER A 377 8.09 -14.39 6.03
C SER A 377 7.22 -15.45 5.33
N ASN A 378 5.92 -15.19 5.20
CA ASN A 378 4.94 -16.06 4.56
C ASN A 378 4.58 -15.60 3.13
N ASP A 379 5.24 -14.57 2.60
CA ASP A 379 5.05 -14.08 1.24
C ASP A 379 5.85 -14.93 0.23
N ALA A 380 5.40 -16.16 0.03
CA ALA A 380 6.10 -17.12 -0.83
C ALA A 380 6.23 -16.66 -2.30
N GLY A 381 5.42 -15.71 -2.75
CA GLY A 381 5.47 -15.16 -4.10
C GLY A 381 6.62 -14.17 -4.29
N PHE A 382 6.84 -13.29 -3.32
CA PHE A 382 7.81 -12.19 -3.44
C PHE A 382 9.13 -12.47 -2.72
N LEU A 383 9.13 -13.25 -1.63
CA LEU A 383 10.29 -13.47 -0.77
C LEU A 383 11.55 -13.92 -1.54
N PRO A 384 11.49 -14.90 -2.47
CA PRO A 384 12.69 -15.28 -3.22
C PRO A 384 13.21 -14.15 -4.12
N GLY A 385 12.33 -13.34 -4.69
CA GLY A 385 12.67 -12.21 -5.56
C GLY A 385 13.38 -11.10 -4.77
N VAL A 386 12.80 -10.69 -3.65
CA VAL A 386 13.38 -9.69 -2.74
C VAL A 386 14.76 -10.13 -2.26
N GLN A 387 14.95 -11.41 -1.91
CA GLN A 387 16.28 -11.93 -1.52
C GLN A 387 17.31 -11.84 -2.66
N ARG A 388 16.91 -12.07 -3.91
CA ARG A 388 17.81 -11.93 -5.07
C ARG A 388 18.16 -10.47 -5.33
N ILE A 389 17.19 -9.56 -5.21
CA ILE A 389 17.44 -8.12 -5.37
C ILE A 389 18.34 -7.59 -4.25
N TYR A 390 18.13 -8.00 -3.01
CA TYR A 390 19.02 -7.71 -1.89
C TYR A 390 20.48 -8.14 -2.19
N GLN A 391 20.67 -9.36 -2.67
CA GLN A 391 22.00 -9.87 -3.06
C GLN A 391 22.61 -9.07 -4.21
N ALA A 392 21.80 -8.67 -5.20
CA ALA A 392 22.25 -7.82 -6.31
C ALA A 392 22.71 -6.44 -5.81
N ALA A 393 21.99 -5.84 -4.86
CA ALA A 393 22.34 -4.56 -4.26
C ALA A 393 23.68 -4.63 -3.49
N GLN A 394 23.89 -5.70 -2.71
CA GLN A 394 25.17 -5.97 -2.05
C GLN A 394 26.31 -6.13 -3.06
N ALA A 395 26.09 -6.90 -4.13
CA ALA A 395 27.07 -7.11 -5.18
C ALA A 395 27.42 -5.81 -5.94
N ALA A 396 26.47 -4.88 -6.04
CA ALA A 396 26.67 -3.56 -6.64
C ALA A 396 27.33 -2.55 -5.68
N GLY A 397 27.55 -2.89 -4.41
CA GLY A 397 28.25 -2.06 -3.43
C GLY A 397 27.36 -1.15 -2.58
N MET A 398 26.04 -1.36 -2.56
CA MET A 398 25.15 -0.66 -1.64
C MET A 398 25.32 -1.14 -0.20
N ASP A 399 25.10 -0.27 0.78
CA ASP A 399 24.91 -0.67 2.18
C ASP A 399 23.48 -1.21 2.34
N ALA A 400 23.32 -2.50 2.05
CA ALA A 400 22.02 -3.14 1.96
C ALA A 400 21.68 -3.90 3.25
N THR A 401 20.45 -3.69 3.75
CA THR A 401 19.83 -4.42 4.86
C THR A 401 18.63 -5.22 4.38
N TYR A 402 18.50 -6.47 4.85
CA TYR A 402 17.35 -7.32 4.60
C TYR A 402 16.48 -7.41 5.85
N VAL A 403 15.17 -7.23 5.69
CA VAL A 403 14.17 -7.24 6.78
C VAL A 403 13.08 -8.25 6.46
N GLU A 404 12.74 -9.10 7.43
CA GLU A 404 11.67 -10.07 7.26
C GLU A 404 10.58 -9.88 8.33
N ALA A 405 9.36 -9.55 7.89
CA ALA A 405 8.21 -9.39 8.75
C ALA A 405 7.65 -10.78 9.13
N GLN A 406 7.88 -11.20 10.36
CA GLN A 406 7.58 -12.56 10.81
C GLN A 406 6.07 -12.80 10.94
N GLY A 407 5.58 -13.89 10.34
CA GLY A 407 4.18 -14.31 10.41
C GLY A 407 3.25 -13.61 9.43
N SER A 408 3.72 -12.65 8.64
CA SER A 408 2.94 -11.90 7.66
C SER A 408 3.32 -12.27 6.22
N ALA A 409 2.45 -11.91 5.27
CA ALA A 409 2.61 -12.21 3.84
C ALA A 409 2.62 -10.91 3.02
N HIS A 410 2.01 -10.89 1.84
CA HIS A 410 1.89 -9.69 1.01
C HIS A 410 0.76 -8.78 1.50
N ASP A 411 0.93 -8.22 2.70
CA ASP A 411 -0.13 -7.56 3.47
C ASP A 411 0.35 -6.32 4.25
N ALA A 412 -0.61 -5.60 4.82
CA ALA A 412 -0.37 -4.36 5.55
C ALA A 412 0.55 -4.53 6.76
N ALA A 413 0.53 -5.71 7.41
CA ALA A 413 1.38 -5.97 8.56
C ALA A 413 2.86 -6.03 8.15
N SER A 414 3.17 -6.68 7.01
CA SER A 414 4.51 -6.67 6.44
C SER A 414 4.99 -5.26 6.12
N TRP A 415 4.21 -4.49 5.37
CA TRP A 415 4.63 -3.14 4.94
C TRP A 415 4.80 -2.19 6.12
N THR A 416 3.91 -2.26 7.11
CA THR A 416 4.03 -1.46 8.34
C THR A 416 5.33 -1.75 9.06
N TYR A 417 5.64 -3.04 9.27
CA TYR A 417 6.88 -3.45 9.92
C TYR A 417 8.11 -2.99 9.13
N ILE A 418 8.12 -3.21 7.82
CA ILE A 418 9.26 -2.86 6.96
C ILE A 418 9.48 -1.35 6.93
N PHE A 419 8.42 -0.55 6.78
CA PHE A 419 8.55 0.91 6.81
C PHE A 419 9.01 1.42 8.16
N GLN A 420 8.53 0.83 9.27
CA GLN A 420 9.03 1.19 10.60
C GLN A 420 10.52 0.90 10.74
N GLN A 421 10.99 -0.30 10.37
CA GLN A 421 12.41 -0.66 10.49
C GLN A 421 13.29 0.13 9.50
N GLY A 422 12.81 0.31 8.27
CA GLY A 422 13.55 0.99 7.21
C GLY A 422 13.65 2.50 7.41
N LEU A 423 12.64 3.12 8.01
CA LEU A 423 12.68 4.54 8.36
C LEU A 423 13.84 4.86 9.30
N GLU A 424 14.05 4.07 10.35
CA GLU A 424 15.16 4.23 11.29
C GLU A 424 16.51 4.20 10.56
N ILE A 425 16.74 3.15 9.75
CA ILE A 425 18.00 2.94 9.02
C ILE A 425 18.29 4.10 8.05
N ILE A 426 17.27 4.56 7.32
CA ILE A 426 17.42 5.64 6.34
C ILE A 426 17.58 6.99 7.03
N ALA A 427 16.88 7.22 8.14
CA ALA A 427 17.00 8.46 8.90
C ALA A 427 18.38 8.57 9.58
N ASP A 428 18.96 7.45 10.04
CA ASP A 428 20.33 7.37 10.53
C ASP A 428 21.35 7.73 9.44
N HIS A 429 21.17 7.22 8.22
CA HIS A 429 22.00 7.58 7.06
C HIS A 429 21.99 9.09 6.78
N TRP A 430 20.87 9.77 7.05
CA TRP A 430 20.74 11.22 6.89
C TRP A 430 21.15 12.04 8.14
N GLY A 431 21.56 11.37 9.22
CA GLY A 431 21.93 12.03 10.47
C GLY A 431 20.75 12.70 11.19
N LEU A 432 19.53 12.16 11.03
CA LEU A 432 18.35 12.63 11.76
C LEU A 432 18.27 12.07 13.20
N GLY A 433 18.96 10.97 13.50
CA GLY A 433 18.98 10.35 14.82
C GLY A 433 19.71 11.24 15.84
N ARG A 434 18.95 11.88 16.73
CA ARG A 434 19.43 12.60 17.92
C ARG A 434 18.66 12.22 19.15
#